data_AF-A0A1M5JWN4-F1
#
_entry.id   AF-A0A1M5JWN4-F1
#
_cell.length_a   1.000
_cell.length_b   1.000
_cell.length_c   1.000
_cell.angle_alpha   90.00
_cell.angle_beta   90.00
_cell.angle_gamma   90.00
#
_symmetry.space_group_name_H-M   'P 1'
#
loop_
_entity.id
_entity.type
_entity.pdbx_description
1 polymer ?
#
loop_
_entity_poly.entity_id
_entity_poly.type
_entity_poly.pdbx_seq_one_letter_code
_entity_poly.pdbx_strand_id
1 'polypeptide(L)' 'MALIGDYERNAFFTGVAFSNGDIVNGDQLTIYYRATDEFLYHAHFSIEEILALLV' A
#
# COMPACT_ATOMS: atom_id res chain seq x y z
N MET A 1 -5.65 7.95 8.68
CA MET A 1 -4.73 7.24 9.58
C MET A 1 -5.05 5.75 9.44
N ALA A 2 -4.36 5.06 8.53
CA ALA A 2 -4.59 3.64 8.28
C ALA A 2 -3.96 2.84 9.43
N LEU A 3 -4.78 2.02 10.09
CA LEU A 3 -4.32 1.05 11.07
C LEU A 3 -3.47 0.01 10.35
N ILE A 4 -2.20 -0.08 10.73
CA ILE A 4 -1.28 -1.15 10.32
C ILE A 4 -1.94 -2.48 10.70
N GLY A 5 -2.16 -3.33 9.70
CA GLY A 5 -2.77 -4.64 9.91
C GLY A 5 -1.85 -5.56 10.71
N ASP A 6 -2.40 -6.51 11.48
CA ASP A 6 -1.58 -7.44 12.29
C ASP A 6 -0.59 -8.27 11.44
N TYR A 7 -0.85 -8.40 10.15
CA TYR A 7 0.04 -9.06 9.18
C TYR A 7 1.30 -8.24 8.83
N GLU A 8 1.26 -6.92 8.95
CA GLU A 8 2.42 -6.03 8.70
C GLU A 8 3.36 -5.97 9.92
N ARG A 9 2.88 -6.44 11.08
CA ARG A 9 3.64 -6.51 12.34
C ARG A 9 4.37 -7.83 12.55
N ASN A 10 4.03 -8.89 11.82
CA ASN A 10 4.60 -10.24 11.99
C ASN A 10 5.27 -10.70 10.69
N ALA A 11 6.38 -10.06 10.35
CA ALA A 11 7.19 -10.34 9.17
C ALA A 11 8.64 -10.59 9.59
N PHE A 12 9.43 -11.29 8.77
CA PHE A 12 10.88 -11.42 8.98
C PHE A 12 11.59 -10.04 9.08
N PHE A 13 11.03 -9.02 8.38
CA PHE A 13 11.33 -7.60 8.55
C PHE A 13 10.05 -6.80 8.82
N THR A 14 9.76 -6.49 10.08
CA THR A 14 8.55 -5.77 10.49
C THR A 14 8.62 -4.28 10.12
N GLY A 15 7.49 -3.68 9.72
CA GLY A 15 7.38 -2.24 9.48
C GLY A 15 7.90 -1.75 8.13
N VAL A 16 8.00 -2.64 7.14
CA VAL A 16 8.43 -2.31 5.77
C VAL A 16 7.28 -2.55 4.81
N ALA A 17 6.91 -1.53 4.03
CA ALA A 17 6.01 -1.65 2.89
C ALA A 17 6.79 -1.27 1.62
N PHE A 18 6.97 -2.23 0.71
CA PHE A 18 7.67 -2.01 -0.56
C PHE A 18 6.67 -2.17 -1.72
N SER A 19 6.48 -1.11 -2.51
CA SER A 19 5.62 -1.15 -3.70
C SER A 19 6.33 -1.92 -4.83
N ASN A 20 5.65 -2.92 -5.40
CA ASN A 20 6.19 -3.74 -6.48
C ASN A 20 5.56 -3.41 -7.85
N GLY A 21 4.60 -2.49 -7.86
CA GLY A 21 3.90 -2.02 -9.04
C GLY A 21 2.54 -1.44 -8.70
N ASP A 22 2.01 -0.63 -9.61
CA ASP A 22 0.73 0.02 -9.49
C ASP A 22 -0.09 -0.10 -10.77
N ILE A 23 -1.42 -0.06 -10.62
CA ILE A 23 -2.39 -0.04 -11.72
C ILE A 23 -3.29 1.17 -11.53
N VAL A 24 -3.41 1.99 -12.58
CA VAL A 24 -4.26 3.17 -12.62
C VAL A 24 -5.51 2.90 -13.45
N ASN A 25 -6.68 3.23 -12.90
CA ASN A 25 -7.95 3.25 -13.62
C ASN A 25 -8.77 4.49 -13.23
N GLY A 26 -8.71 5.53 -14.06
CA GLY A 26 -9.28 6.84 -13.72
C GLY A 26 -8.61 7.40 -12.47
N ASP A 27 -9.41 7.75 -11.47
CA ASP A 27 -8.93 8.24 -10.17
C ASP A 27 -8.47 7.11 -9.22
N GLN A 28 -8.77 5.84 -9.53
CA GLN A 28 -8.40 4.73 -8.66
C GLN A 28 -6.97 4.26 -8.93
N LEU A 29 -6.10 4.42 -7.92
CA LEU A 29 -4.76 3.83 -7.88
C LEU A 29 -4.79 2.55 -7.06
N THR A 30 -4.36 1.43 -7.67
CA THR A 30 -4.15 0.16 -6.95
C THR A 30 -2.66 -0.05 -6.77
N ILE A 31 -2.18 -0.07 -5.53
CA ILE A 31 -0.77 -0.30 -5.20
C ILE A 31 -0.61 -1.73 -4.70
N TYR A 32 0.25 -2.50 -5.36
CA TYR A 32 0.68 -3.81 -4.88
C TYR A 32 1.91 -3.66 -4.01
N TYR A 33 1.85 -4.16 -2.78
CA TYR A 33 2.95 -4.07 -1.84
C TYR A 33 3.18 -5.41 -1.14
N ARG A 34 4.43 -5.65 -0.75
CA ARG A 34 4.78 -6.76 0.12
C ARG A 34 4.86 -6.24 1.54
N ALA A 35 4.09 -6.86 2.44
CA ALA A 35 4.16 -6.65 3.88
C ALA A 35 5.06 -7.69 4.56
N THR A 36 5.21 -8.88 3.94
CA THR A 36 6.11 -9.96 4.35
C THR A 36 6.70 -10.64 3.11
N ASP A 37 7.72 -11.48 3.29
CA ASP A 37 8.35 -12.24 2.19
C ASP A 37 7.41 -13.30 1.57
N GLU A 38 6.29 -13.61 2.24
CA GLU A 38 5.37 -14.69 1.85
C GLU A 38 4.13 -14.22 1.08
N PHE A 39 3.67 -12.97 1.28
CA PHE A 39 2.40 -12.52 0.75
C PHE A 39 2.49 -11.18 0.03
N LEU A 40 1.88 -11.12 -1.15
CA LEU A 40 1.61 -9.89 -1.90
C LEU A 40 0.22 -9.39 -1.53
N TYR A 41 0.14 -8.15 -1.06
CA TYR A 41 -1.10 -7.45 -0.76
C TYR A 41 -1.32 -6.32 -1.76
N HIS A 42 -2.54 -5.78 -1.77
CA HIS A 42 -2.84 -4.56 -2.51
C HIS A 42 -3.76 -3.65 -1.70
N ALA A 43 -3.68 -2.35 -1.99
CA ALA A 43 -4.56 -1.33 -1.45
C ALA A 43 -5.04 -0.39 -2.56
N HIS A 44 -6.23 0.17 -2.38
CA HIS A 44 -6.82 1.14 -3.29
C HIS A 44 -6.76 2.55 -2.69
N PHE A 45 -6.44 3.52 -3.53
CA PHE A 45 -6.36 4.93 -3.18
C PHE A 45 -6.99 5.78 -4.29
N SER A 46 -7.43 6.98 -3.94
CA SER A 46 -7.74 8.05 -4.91
C SER A 46 -6.48 8.85 -5.21
N ILE A 47 -6.24 9.14 -6.49
CA ILE A 47 -5.11 9.97 -6.92
C ILE A 47 -5.40 11.43 -6.55
N GLU A 48 -6.62 11.90 -6.74
CA GLU A 48 -7.05 13.24 -6.35
C GLU A 48 -6.84 13.47 -4.85
N GLU A 49 -7.22 12.51 -3.99
CA GLU A 49 -6.99 12.60 -2.54
C GLU A 49 -5.49 12.63 -2.19
N ILE A 50 -4.67 11.80 -2.84
CA ILE A 50 -3.22 11.81 -2.63
C ILE A 50 -2.63 13.16 -3.02
N LEU A 51 -3.00 13.68 -4.19
CA LEU A 51 -2.50 14.98 -4.66
C LEU A 51 -2.93 16.11 -3.72
N ALA A 52 -4.16 16.09 -3.22
CA ALA A 52 -4.66 17.07 -2.26
C ALA A 52 -3.91 17.08 -0.92
N LEU A 53 -3.24 15.98 -0.55
CA LEU A 53 -2.40 15.91 0.65
C LEU A 53 -0.96 16.42 0.45
N LEU A 54 -0.53 16.59 -0.80
CA LEU A 54 0.84 17.01 -1.16
C LEU A 54 0.97 18.53 -1.42
N VAL A 55 -0.16 19.25 -1.50
CA VAL A 55 -0.27 20.70 -1.71
C VAL A 55 -0.90 21.37 -0.49
#